data_AF-A0A7V9ZE28-F1
#
_entry.id   AF-A0A7V9ZE28-F1
#
_cell.length_a   1.000
_cell.length_b   1.000
_cell.length_c   1.000
_cell.angle_alpha   90.00
_cell.angle_beta   90.00
_cell.angle_gamma   90.00
#
_symmetry.space_group_name_H-M   'P 1'
#
loop_
_entity.id
_entity.type
_entity.pdbx_description
1 polymer ?
#
loop_
_entity_poly.entity_id
_entity_poly.type
_entity_poly.pdbx_seq_one_letter_code
_entity_poly.pdbx_strand_id
1 'polypeptide(L)'
;DYTSAPTVTTLGGYRDISYLVDTANRRNGTYADRGRCIAMTKVNRGGIVDCAFTNYKNMVVSDAGCLNFQIKGNYFSACGKNDGAFPCIWVQSYGTPSAPAASYAPTEGSDIANNEFRDSERSAVLMSPAKGGRFTGNMIRDSGESTIFCNSNANYDGGMVMIADNDISGSVVTDIVSAAMEIDASNFVVKGNRVENCDHVAIAAPAGTNLSVLDNEFKNCYRNSISAYPFGPFAERYDLSTGSMPIAGTAISIEGDGAYFTIGSRGTNGGQNTVYRGNLIIETRSAYPPIFRQTKSGTNNIAKDVFIRDNILMVPDAMTFLNEAVAFVWEVGKGPQIFNNKGHGSGGYPGALQIPVYGSTSTTYLTPPFWGATGLFTLVADTIYLAPVWVPSRRTFTKAALDVTTSHASAVRVGIWNAKEDWLPGALVLEPTAATQVDVSTVGTKTTATFSKILEPGLYWLGVVGNGTPSLTSLNVGNVAGANMTGGTVGAYRGVSSAFTYGALGSLTAATLAGHSTSVPVIGIR
;
A
#
# COMPACT_ATOMS: atom_id res chain seq x y z
N ASP A 1 39.10 -4.29 7.92
CA ASP A 1 40.30 -4.75 7.20
C ASP A 1 40.43 -6.26 7.33
N TYR A 2 40.52 -6.97 6.21
CA TYR A 2 40.73 -8.42 6.21
C TYR A 2 42.17 -8.71 6.65
N THR A 3 42.35 -9.65 7.57
CA THR A 3 43.65 -9.99 8.20
C THR A 3 44.54 -10.90 7.34
N SER A 4 44.13 -11.19 6.11
CA SER A 4 44.92 -11.95 5.14
C SER A 4 44.73 -11.37 3.74
N ALA A 5 45.75 -11.53 2.89
CA ALA A 5 45.69 -11.09 1.51
C ALA A 5 44.48 -11.75 0.80
N PRO A 6 43.60 -10.99 0.15
CA PRO A 6 42.53 -11.58 -0.64
C PRO A 6 43.15 -12.43 -1.74
N THR A 7 42.82 -13.72 -1.76
CA THR A 7 43.20 -14.61 -2.85
C THR A 7 42.31 -14.31 -4.04
N VAL A 8 42.85 -13.60 -5.03
CA VAL A 8 42.22 -13.53 -6.36
C VAL A 8 42.60 -14.81 -7.09
N THR A 9 41.73 -15.81 -7.05
CA THR A 9 41.84 -16.94 -7.97
C THR A 9 41.24 -16.48 -9.29
N THR A 10 42.08 -16.03 -10.22
CA THR A 10 41.66 -15.83 -11.61
C THR A 10 41.37 -17.19 -12.23
N LEU A 11 40.08 -17.56 -12.33
CA LEU A 11 39.64 -18.59 -13.24
C LEU A 11 39.65 -17.98 -14.65
N GLY A 12 40.82 -17.95 -15.28
CA GLY A 12 41.04 -17.41 -16.63
C GLY A 12 41.64 -16.00 -16.64
N GLY A 13 42.92 -15.91 -17.02
CA GLY A 13 43.52 -14.65 -17.46
C GLY A 13 43.02 -14.26 -18.86
N TYR A 14 43.24 -13.01 -19.25
CA TYR A 14 42.83 -12.34 -20.50
C TYR A 14 43.34 -12.98 -21.82
N ARG A 15 43.32 -14.30 -21.97
CA ARG A 15 43.57 -14.96 -23.25
C ARG A 15 42.77 -16.23 -23.51
N ASP A 16 42.08 -16.80 -22.53
CA ASP A 16 41.16 -17.91 -22.77
C ASP A 16 39.99 -17.81 -21.79
N ILE A 17 38.89 -17.18 -22.23
CA ILE A 17 37.57 -17.57 -21.77
C ILE A 17 37.39 -18.99 -22.29
N SER A 18 37.82 -19.99 -21.51
CA SER A 18 37.44 -21.36 -21.79
C SER A 18 35.92 -21.37 -21.76
N TYR A 19 35.29 -21.56 -22.92
CA TYR A 19 33.94 -22.08 -22.99
C TYR A 19 33.95 -23.35 -22.14
N LEU A 20 33.46 -23.25 -20.90
CA LEU A 20 33.17 -24.41 -20.08
C LEU A 20 31.93 -25.06 -20.71
N VAL A 21 32.17 -25.77 -21.81
CA VAL A 21 31.30 -26.81 -22.35
C VAL A 21 31.39 -27.96 -21.36
N ASP A 22 30.75 -27.78 -20.22
CA ASP A 22 30.53 -28.86 -19.29
C ASP A 22 29.40 -29.73 -19.86
N THR A 23 29.74 -30.99 -20.15
CA THR A 23 28.85 -32.01 -20.70
C THR A 23 27.90 -32.59 -19.64
N ALA A 24 27.94 -32.12 -18.39
CA ALA A 24 27.05 -32.60 -17.33
C ALA A 24 25.59 -32.20 -17.61
N ASN A 25 24.69 -33.19 -17.49
CA ASN A 25 23.24 -33.01 -17.54
C ASN A 25 22.77 -32.29 -16.25
N ARG A 26 22.41 -31.01 -16.36
CA ARG A 26 22.15 -30.10 -15.23
C ARG A 26 20.70 -30.11 -14.70
N ARG A 27 19.84 -30.97 -15.26
CA ARG A 27 18.38 -31.04 -15.01
C ARG A 27 17.96 -31.39 -13.58
N ASN A 28 18.91 -31.72 -12.71
CA ASN A 28 18.76 -31.86 -11.26
C ASN A 28 20.10 -31.55 -10.56
N GLY A 29 20.87 -30.60 -11.08
CA GLY A 29 22.15 -30.21 -10.48
C GLY A 29 21.93 -29.76 -9.05
N THR A 30 22.70 -30.32 -8.11
CA THR A 30 22.74 -29.75 -6.78
C THR A 30 23.34 -28.34 -6.89
N TYR A 31 23.09 -27.48 -5.91
CA TYR A 31 23.75 -26.16 -5.85
C TYR A 31 25.30 -26.22 -5.88
N ALA A 32 25.93 -27.40 -5.91
CA ALA A 32 27.37 -27.57 -6.11
C ALA A 32 27.80 -27.56 -7.60
N ASP A 33 26.90 -27.87 -8.55
CA ASP A 33 27.23 -28.07 -9.97
C ASP A 33 27.13 -26.76 -10.80
N ARG A 34 27.50 -25.62 -10.21
CA ARG A 34 27.24 -24.27 -10.76
C ARG A 34 28.36 -23.82 -11.70
N GLY A 35 28.06 -23.64 -13.00
CA GLY A 35 28.90 -22.86 -13.90
C GLY A 35 28.77 -21.36 -13.59
N ARG A 36 29.87 -20.64 -13.38
CA ARG A 36 29.87 -19.17 -13.24
C ARG A 36 30.72 -18.57 -14.36
N CYS A 37 30.25 -17.53 -15.04
CA CYS A 37 31.11 -16.86 -16.03
C CYS A 37 32.22 -16.09 -15.29
N ILE A 38 31.84 -15.31 -14.27
CA ILE A 38 32.78 -14.60 -13.39
C ILE A 38 32.35 -14.82 -11.94
N ALA A 39 33.29 -15.25 -11.10
CA ALA A 39 33.07 -15.42 -9.67
C ALA A 39 34.09 -14.59 -8.88
N MET A 40 33.61 -13.60 -8.15
CA MET A 40 34.41 -12.81 -7.22
C MET A 40 34.14 -13.34 -5.81
N THR A 41 35.20 -13.78 -5.12
CA THR A 41 35.08 -14.37 -3.78
C THR A 41 35.94 -13.59 -2.80
N LYS A 42 35.33 -13.04 -1.75
CA LYS A 42 36.03 -12.30 -0.67
C LYS A 42 36.89 -11.13 -1.18
N VAL A 43 36.41 -10.45 -2.22
CA VAL A 43 37.10 -9.31 -2.80
C VAL A 43 36.62 -8.02 -2.15
N ASN A 44 37.54 -7.13 -1.80
CA ASN A 44 37.22 -5.79 -1.33
C ASN A 44 37.37 -4.81 -2.51
N ARG A 45 36.31 -4.08 -2.85
CA ARG A 45 36.25 -3.08 -3.92
C ARG A 45 36.59 -3.64 -5.31
N GLY A 46 36.18 -4.89 -5.58
CA GLY A 46 36.25 -5.44 -6.93
C GLY A 46 35.23 -4.77 -7.87
N GLY A 47 35.39 -4.96 -9.18
CA GLY A 47 34.42 -4.45 -10.14
C GLY A 47 34.35 -5.26 -11.43
N ILE A 48 33.15 -5.28 -12.04
CA ILE A 48 32.89 -5.70 -13.41
C ILE A 48 32.15 -4.54 -14.07
N VAL A 49 32.84 -3.88 -15.00
CA VAL A 49 32.40 -2.60 -15.55
C VAL A 49 32.50 -2.62 -17.06
N ASP A 50 31.46 -2.14 -17.74
CA ASP A 50 31.38 -2.00 -19.20
C ASP A 50 31.63 -3.32 -19.96
N CYS A 51 31.19 -4.45 -19.38
CA CYS A 51 31.26 -5.77 -20.01
C CYS A 51 29.94 -6.14 -20.71
N ALA A 52 30.03 -7.00 -21.74
CA ALA A 52 28.86 -7.60 -22.39
C ALA A 52 28.87 -9.12 -22.19
N PHE A 53 27.73 -9.65 -21.76
CA PHE A 53 27.48 -11.07 -21.57
C PHE A 53 26.27 -11.46 -22.43
N THR A 54 26.45 -12.44 -23.30
CA THR A 54 25.40 -12.85 -24.23
C THR A 54 25.29 -14.36 -24.28
N ASN A 55 24.06 -14.86 -24.22
CA ASN A 55 23.74 -16.28 -24.35
C ASN A 55 24.44 -17.20 -23.33
N TYR A 56 24.81 -16.67 -22.16
CA TYR A 56 25.42 -17.46 -21.10
C TYR A 56 24.34 -18.09 -20.21
N LYS A 57 24.11 -19.39 -20.40
CA LYS A 57 23.08 -20.19 -19.73
C LYS A 57 23.57 -20.79 -18.41
N ASN A 58 24.02 -19.94 -17.51
CA ASN A 58 24.15 -20.23 -16.08
C ASN A 58 24.24 -18.89 -15.32
N MET A 59 24.74 -18.92 -14.09
CA MET A 59 25.02 -17.71 -13.31
C MET A 59 26.15 -16.90 -13.97
N VAL A 60 25.86 -15.71 -14.48
CA VAL A 60 26.89 -14.92 -15.18
C VAL A 60 27.90 -14.38 -14.17
N VAL A 61 27.43 -13.56 -13.23
CA VAL A 61 28.27 -12.93 -12.21
C VAL A 61 27.88 -13.42 -10.83
N SER A 62 28.88 -13.83 -10.05
CA SER A 62 28.70 -14.17 -8.63
C SER A 62 29.56 -13.29 -7.74
N ASP A 63 28.90 -12.62 -6.79
CA ASP A 63 29.51 -12.03 -5.61
C ASP A 63 29.39 -13.04 -4.47
N ALA A 64 30.53 -13.55 -4.00
CA ALA A 64 30.67 -14.56 -2.96
C ALA A 64 31.44 -13.98 -1.75
N GLY A 65 30.80 -13.12 -0.96
CA GLY A 65 31.38 -12.48 0.23
C GLY A 65 32.21 -11.23 -0.05
N CYS A 66 31.88 -10.44 -1.08
CA CYS A 66 32.63 -9.23 -1.42
C CYS A 66 32.18 -8.00 -0.62
N LEU A 67 33.11 -7.07 -0.38
CA LEU A 67 32.80 -5.76 0.19
C LEU A 67 32.85 -4.69 -0.90
N ASN A 68 31.80 -3.90 -1.03
CA ASN A 68 31.72 -2.79 -1.98
C ASN A 68 31.98 -3.21 -3.43
N PHE A 69 31.47 -4.37 -3.83
CA PHE A 69 31.63 -4.90 -5.19
C PHE A 69 30.79 -4.09 -6.19
N GLN A 70 31.37 -3.73 -7.33
CA GLN A 70 30.71 -2.89 -8.33
C GLN A 70 30.37 -3.70 -9.58
N ILE A 71 29.11 -3.67 -10.01
CA ILE A 71 28.67 -4.25 -11.30
C ILE A 71 27.98 -3.13 -12.07
N LYS A 72 28.70 -2.45 -12.97
CA LYS A 72 28.23 -1.20 -13.58
C LYS A 72 28.35 -1.16 -15.09
N GLY A 73 27.36 -0.56 -15.77
CA GLY A 73 27.45 -0.31 -17.21
C GLY A 73 27.48 -1.59 -18.07
N ASN A 74 27.11 -2.74 -17.51
CA ASN A 74 27.19 -4.01 -18.22
C ASN A 74 25.93 -4.29 -19.03
N TYR A 75 26.08 -5.09 -20.08
CA TYR A 75 24.98 -5.60 -20.90
C TYR A 75 24.83 -7.11 -20.70
N PHE A 76 23.64 -7.57 -20.35
CA PHE A 76 23.28 -8.98 -20.20
C PHE A 76 22.14 -9.30 -21.17
N SER A 77 22.36 -10.25 -22.09
CA SER A 77 21.33 -10.65 -23.06
C SER A 77 21.21 -12.16 -23.15
N ALA A 78 19.99 -12.67 -23.02
CA ALA A 78 19.72 -14.11 -23.05
C ALA A 78 20.59 -14.88 -22.05
N CYS A 79 20.75 -14.33 -20.84
CA CYS A 79 21.60 -14.87 -19.78
C CYS A 79 20.77 -15.52 -18.67
N GLY A 80 21.41 -16.37 -17.86
CA GLY A 80 20.79 -17.00 -16.70
C GLY A 80 20.49 -18.47 -16.91
N LYS A 81 19.22 -18.86 -16.88
CA LYS A 81 18.77 -20.26 -16.77
C LYS A 81 19.38 -21.18 -17.86
N ASN A 82 19.54 -22.46 -17.55
CA ASN A 82 19.04 -23.55 -18.39
C ASN A 82 18.76 -24.83 -17.59
N ASP A 83 18.39 -24.68 -16.30
CA ASP A 83 17.53 -25.58 -15.48
C ASP A 83 17.80 -25.55 -13.94
N GLY A 84 18.74 -24.72 -13.46
CA GLY A 84 18.85 -24.36 -12.03
C GLY A 84 18.32 -22.97 -11.66
N ALA A 85 18.45 -22.59 -10.39
CA ALA A 85 18.15 -21.25 -9.88
C ALA A 85 19.23 -20.23 -10.22
N PHE A 86 19.49 -20.03 -11.50
CA PHE A 86 20.61 -19.24 -12.02
C PHE A 86 20.16 -17.87 -12.56
N PRO A 87 20.35 -16.77 -11.79
CA PRO A 87 20.13 -15.40 -12.28
C PRO A 87 21.31 -14.94 -13.15
N CYS A 88 21.19 -13.77 -13.79
CA CYS A 88 22.36 -13.11 -14.39
C CYS A 88 23.38 -12.74 -13.31
N ILE A 89 22.94 -12.08 -12.24
CA ILE A 89 23.79 -11.70 -11.11
C ILE A 89 23.31 -12.39 -9.84
N TRP A 90 24.23 -13.03 -9.11
CA TRP A 90 23.98 -13.60 -7.80
C TRP A 90 24.84 -12.92 -6.73
N VAL A 91 24.20 -12.26 -5.79
CA VAL A 91 24.82 -11.60 -4.64
C VAL A 91 24.64 -12.45 -3.39
N GLN A 92 25.74 -13.00 -2.86
CA GLN A 92 25.70 -13.98 -1.77
C GLN A 92 26.94 -13.89 -0.87
N SER A 93 26.76 -13.84 0.45
CA SER A 93 27.85 -13.99 1.42
C SER A 93 28.53 -15.34 1.27
N TYR A 94 29.85 -15.37 1.49
CA TYR A 94 30.59 -16.63 1.50
C TYR A 94 30.35 -17.35 2.82
N GLY A 95 29.75 -18.53 2.76
CA GLY A 95 29.42 -19.36 3.93
C GLY A 95 28.04 -19.06 4.52
N THR A 96 27.75 -19.65 5.68
CA THR A 96 26.42 -19.61 6.31
C THR A 96 26.38 -18.56 7.43
N PRO A 97 25.53 -17.51 7.32
CA PRO A 97 25.46 -16.45 8.33
C PRO A 97 24.89 -16.91 9.68
N SER A 98 24.00 -17.91 9.70
CA SER A 98 23.39 -18.42 10.95
C SER A 98 24.34 -19.25 11.81
N ALA A 99 25.48 -19.68 11.25
CA ALA A 99 26.54 -20.42 11.94
C ALA A 99 27.89 -20.09 11.28
N PRO A 100 28.40 -18.86 11.47
CA PRO A 100 29.54 -18.37 10.71
C PRO A 100 30.81 -19.10 11.12
N ALA A 101 31.37 -19.89 10.20
CA ALA A 101 32.71 -20.43 10.36
C ALA A 101 33.76 -19.30 10.28
N ALA A 102 35.02 -19.56 10.67
CA ALA A 102 36.10 -18.59 10.52
C ALA A 102 36.33 -18.15 9.05
N SER A 103 35.89 -18.96 8.09
CA SER A 103 35.94 -18.66 6.66
C SER A 103 34.76 -17.82 6.16
N TYR A 104 33.78 -17.51 7.01
CA TYR A 104 32.64 -16.69 6.64
C TYR A 104 33.07 -15.29 6.22
N ALA A 105 32.50 -14.77 5.12
CA ALA A 105 32.70 -13.39 4.70
C ALA A 105 31.37 -12.80 4.24
N PRO A 106 30.91 -11.70 4.87
CA PRO A 106 29.68 -11.07 4.46
C PRO A 106 29.83 -10.42 3.09
N THR A 107 28.82 -10.55 2.23
CA THR A 107 28.64 -9.65 1.09
C THR A 107 27.98 -8.38 1.59
N GLU A 108 28.62 -7.23 1.42
CA GLU A 108 28.15 -5.96 1.97
C GLU A 108 28.46 -4.81 1.00
N GLY A 109 27.45 -3.95 0.77
CA GLY A 109 27.64 -2.73 -0.01
C GLY A 109 27.80 -2.94 -1.51
N SER A 110 27.37 -4.08 -2.06
CA SER A 110 27.40 -4.31 -3.51
C SER A 110 26.56 -3.28 -4.24
N ASP A 111 27.07 -2.77 -5.36
CA ASP A 111 26.53 -1.66 -6.13
C ASP A 111 26.33 -2.09 -7.59
N ILE A 112 25.09 -2.43 -7.93
CA ILE A 112 24.68 -2.92 -9.24
C ILE A 112 23.93 -1.79 -9.95
N ALA A 113 24.63 -1.07 -10.82
CA ALA A 113 24.10 0.18 -11.35
C ALA A 113 24.27 0.36 -12.86
N ASN A 114 23.27 0.97 -13.50
CA ASN A 114 23.33 1.35 -14.92
C ASN A 114 23.62 0.17 -15.85
N ASN A 115 23.16 -1.03 -15.51
CA ASN A 115 23.26 -2.19 -16.39
C ASN A 115 22.00 -2.33 -17.24
N GLU A 116 22.14 -2.98 -18.38
CA GLU A 116 21.03 -3.35 -19.25
C GLU A 116 20.87 -4.87 -19.27
N PHE A 117 19.65 -5.34 -19.00
CA PHE A 117 19.27 -6.74 -19.01
C PHE A 117 18.18 -6.95 -20.06
N ARG A 118 18.40 -7.87 -20.99
CA ARG A 118 17.42 -8.30 -22.00
C ARG A 118 17.26 -9.81 -21.97
N ASP A 119 16.02 -10.28 -22.00
CA ASP A 119 15.70 -11.70 -22.13
C ASP A 119 16.41 -12.55 -21.05
N SER A 120 16.49 -12.03 -19.82
CA SER A 120 17.06 -12.79 -18.71
C SER A 120 16.16 -13.99 -18.44
N GLU A 121 16.65 -15.21 -18.65
CA GLU A 121 15.77 -16.39 -18.63
C GLU A 121 15.13 -16.66 -17.27
N ARG A 122 15.76 -16.17 -16.20
CA ARG A 122 15.25 -16.26 -14.83
C ARG A 122 15.12 -14.87 -14.21
N SER A 123 16.19 -14.40 -13.58
CA SER A 123 16.22 -13.10 -12.91
C SER A 123 17.39 -12.28 -13.42
N ALA A 124 17.24 -10.96 -13.46
CA ALA A 124 18.36 -10.05 -13.62
C ALA A 124 19.31 -10.17 -12.41
N VAL A 125 18.74 -10.21 -11.20
CA VAL A 125 19.52 -10.31 -9.96
C VAL A 125 18.82 -11.16 -8.90
N LEU A 126 19.63 -11.91 -8.15
CA LEU A 126 19.25 -12.57 -6.91
C LEU A 126 20.15 -12.08 -5.78
N MET A 127 19.56 -11.68 -4.65
CA MET A 127 20.30 -11.30 -3.43
C MET A 127 19.97 -12.27 -2.29
N SER A 128 20.93 -13.15 -1.94
CA SER A 128 20.77 -14.12 -0.86
C SER A 128 22.03 -14.92 -0.50
N PRO A 129 22.38 -15.01 0.80
CA PRO A 129 22.26 -13.96 1.82
C PRO A 129 23.14 -12.75 1.46
N ALA A 130 22.73 -11.53 1.77
CA ALA A 130 23.57 -10.34 1.58
C ALA A 130 23.29 -9.30 2.68
N LYS A 131 24.31 -8.58 3.16
CA LYS A 131 24.16 -7.49 4.15
C LYS A 131 23.90 -6.17 3.42
N GLY A 132 22.81 -6.14 2.66
CA GLY A 132 22.40 -4.97 1.88
C GLY A 132 23.12 -4.80 0.55
N GLY A 133 22.83 -3.67 -0.10
CA GLY A 133 23.33 -3.34 -1.43
C GLY A 133 22.44 -2.34 -2.16
N ARG A 134 22.85 -1.98 -3.37
CA ARG A 134 22.11 -1.08 -4.25
C ARG A 134 21.90 -1.74 -5.61
N PHE A 135 20.68 -1.63 -6.12
CA PHE A 135 20.31 -2.00 -7.48
C PHE A 135 19.63 -0.80 -8.13
N THR A 136 20.39 -0.01 -8.89
CA THR A 136 19.96 1.34 -9.29
C THR A 136 20.19 1.73 -10.75
N GLY A 137 19.27 2.45 -11.37
CA GLY A 137 19.47 2.97 -12.72
C GLY A 137 19.55 1.90 -13.80
N ASN A 138 19.10 0.66 -13.52
CA ASN A 138 19.18 -0.44 -14.48
C ASN A 138 17.98 -0.43 -15.43
N MET A 139 18.20 -0.85 -16.66
CA MET A 139 17.15 -1.11 -17.64
C MET A 139 16.96 -2.62 -17.77
N ILE A 140 15.74 -3.10 -17.57
CA ILE A 140 15.43 -4.53 -17.64
C ILE A 140 14.23 -4.76 -18.54
N ARG A 141 14.41 -5.65 -19.51
CA ARG A 141 13.41 -6.05 -20.50
C ARG A 141 13.26 -7.56 -20.50
N ASP A 142 12.02 -8.02 -20.45
CA ASP A 142 11.65 -9.41 -20.78
C ASP A 142 12.35 -10.47 -19.91
N SER A 143 12.38 -10.25 -18.58
CA SER A 143 12.90 -11.24 -17.62
C SER A 143 11.88 -12.37 -17.37
N GLY A 144 12.34 -13.61 -17.28
CA GLY A 144 11.50 -14.81 -17.28
C GLY A 144 10.95 -15.31 -15.94
N GLU A 145 11.48 -14.88 -14.82
CA GLU A 145 10.92 -15.11 -13.48
C GLU A 145 10.98 -13.78 -12.71
N SER A 146 10.90 -13.84 -11.38
CA SER A 146 11.04 -12.68 -10.53
C SER A 146 12.29 -11.87 -10.90
N THR A 147 12.11 -10.70 -11.48
CA THR A 147 13.19 -9.95 -12.15
C THR A 147 14.28 -9.58 -11.17
N ILE A 148 13.85 -9.10 -10.01
CA ILE A 148 14.68 -8.90 -8.81
C ILE A 148 14.15 -9.85 -7.74
N PHE A 149 14.97 -10.82 -7.34
CA PHE A 149 14.61 -11.78 -6.29
C PHE A 149 15.47 -11.57 -5.04
N CYS A 150 14.81 -11.32 -3.91
CA CYS A 150 15.42 -11.16 -2.61
C CYS A 150 14.71 -12.08 -1.61
N ASN A 151 15.38 -13.15 -1.18
CA ASN A 151 14.78 -14.07 -0.21
C ASN A 151 14.90 -13.54 1.23
N SER A 152 14.37 -14.28 2.21
CA SER A 152 14.35 -13.92 3.63
C SER A 152 15.71 -13.67 4.30
N ASN A 153 16.81 -14.06 3.65
CA ASN A 153 18.16 -13.83 4.17
C ASN A 153 18.86 -12.64 3.48
N ALA A 154 18.19 -11.93 2.59
CA ALA A 154 18.63 -10.59 2.21
C ALA A 154 18.52 -9.67 3.44
N ASN A 155 19.49 -8.78 3.62
CA ASN A 155 19.62 -7.88 4.76
C ASN A 155 19.84 -8.55 6.11
N TYR A 156 20.45 -9.74 6.14
CA TYR A 156 20.92 -10.31 7.39
C TYR A 156 21.89 -9.32 8.09
N ASP A 157 21.98 -9.40 9.43
CA ASP A 157 22.77 -8.49 10.28
C ASP A 157 22.46 -6.99 10.09
N GLY A 158 21.20 -6.65 9.83
CA GLY A 158 20.73 -5.27 9.79
C GLY A 158 21.13 -4.49 8.55
N GLY A 159 21.47 -5.18 7.45
CA GLY A 159 21.68 -4.56 6.15
C GLY A 159 20.42 -3.86 5.62
N MET A 160 20.59 -3.15 4.50
CA MET A 160 19.49 -2.57 3.74
C MET A 160 19.74 -2.72 2.24
N VAL A 161 18.73 -3.15 1.49
CA VAL A 161 18.75 -3.16 0.04
C VAL A 161 17.94 -1.96 -0.48
N MET A 162 18.54 -1.21 -1.40
CA MET A 162 17.87 -0.16 -2.15
C MET A 162 17.69 -0.57 -3.60
N ILE A 163 16.44 -0.59 -4.07
CA ILE A 163 16.06 -0.80 -5.47
C ILE A 163 15.52 0.55 -5.97
N ALA A 164 16.31 1.30 -6.74
CA ALA A 164 15.92 2.66 -7.10
C ALA A 164 16.16 3.04 -8.55
N ASP A 165 15.27 3.87 -9.10
CA ASP A 165 15.45 4.49 -10.42
C ASP A 165 15.67 3.47 -11.55
N ASN A 166 15.12 2.25 -11.42
CA ASN A 166 15.18 1.23 -12.45
C ASN A 166 13.97 1.34 -13.39
N ASP A 167 14.18 0.96 -14.65
CA ASP A 167 13.14 0.81 -15.65
C ASP A 167 12.97 -0.69 -15.94
N ILE A 168 11.85 -1.27 -15.49
CA ILE A 168 11.55 -2.69 -15.59
C ILE A 168 10.31 -2.86 -16.45
N SER A 169 10.41 -3.64 -17.53
CA SER A 169 9.26 -3.89 -18.38
C SER A 169 9.20 -5.29 -18.94
N GLY A 170 7.98 -5.78 -19.17
CA GLY A 170 7.75 -6.97 -19.97
C GLY A 170 8.14 -8.28 -19.29
N SER A 171 8.27 -8.33 -17.95
CA SER A 171 8.59 -9.59 -17.29
C SER A 171 7.54 -10.65 -17.60
N VAL A 172 8.00 -11.85 -17.94
CA VAL A 172 7.17 -13.00 -18.35
C VAL A 172 7.28 -14.14 -17.36
N VAL A 173 6.28 -15.00 -17.26
CA VAL A 173 6.34 -16.21 -16.41
C VAL A 173 6.88 -17.40 -17.21
N THR A 174 8.11 -17.82 -16.90
CA THR A 174 8.78 -19.00 -17.52
C THR A 174 8.83 -20.23 -16.60
N ASP A 175 8.39 -20.10 -15.35
CA ASP A 175 8.35 -21.17 -14.34
C ASP A 175 7.22 -20.90 -13.34
N ILE A 176 7.50 -20.78 -12.05
CA ILE A 176 6.47 -20.72 -10.99
C ILE A 176 5.90 -19.30 -10.83
N VAL A 177 6.74 -18.27 -10.81
CA VAL A 177 6.34 -16.87 -10.54
C VAL A 177 7.22 -15.87 -11.31
N SER A 178 6.65 -14.73 -11.70
CA SER A 178 7.37 -13.62 -12.33
C SER A 178 6.98 -12.26 -11.76
N ALA A 179 7.38 -12.00 -10.52
CA ALA A 179 7.23 -10.66 -9.96
C ALA A 179 8.23 -9.68 -10.61
N ALA A 180 7.90 -8.40 -10.77
CA ALA A 180 8.96 -7.45 -11.09
C ALA A 180 9.98 -7.40 -9.93
N MET A 181 9.48 -7.46 -8.70
CA MET A 181 10.29 -7.55 -7.49
C MET A 181 9.65 -8.53 -6.52
N GLU A 182 10.38 -9.59 -6.15
CA GLU A 182 9.98 -10.51 -5.09
C GLU A 182 10.88 -10.31 -3.88
N ILE A 183 10.27 -9.83 -2.78
CA ILE A 183 10.93 -9.35 -1.57
C ILE A 183 10.37 -10.12 -0.38
N ASP A 184 11.09 -11.16 0.03
CA ASP A 184 10.76 -11.98 1.20
C ASP A 184 11.57 -11.60 2.45
N ALA A 185 12.18 -10.41 2.49
CA ALA A 185 13.08 -9.98 3.55
C ALA A 185 12.72 -8.61 4.14
N SER A 186 13.50 -8.23 5.14
CA SER A 186 13.34 -6.99 5.90
C SER A 186 14.25 -5.87 5.38
N ASN A 187 13.94 -4.61 5.71
CA ASN A 187 14.77 -3.42 5.46
C ASN A 187 15.02 -3.13 3.98
N PHE A 188 13.94 -2.82 3.25
CA PHE A 188 14.01 -2.48 1.83
C PHE A 188 13.51 -1.07 1.55
N VAL A 189 14.16 -0.42 0.58
CA VAL A 189 13.67 0.82 -0.03
C VAL A 189 13.54 0.61 -1.53
N VAL A 190 12.31 0.61 -2.02
CA VAL A 190 11.95 0.56 -3.44
C VAL A 190 11.46 1.94 -3.84
N LYS A 191 12.24 2.70 -4.63
CA LYS A 191 11.88 4.09 -4.95
C LYS A 191 12.17 4.55 -6.38
N GLY A 192 11.34 5.44 -6.92
CA GLY A 192 11.62 6.06 -8.23
C GLY A 192 11.69 5.10 -9.41
N ASN A 193 11.24 3.85 -9.25
CA ASN A 193 11.27 2.86 -10.31
C ASN A 193 10.06 3.04 -11.24
N ARG A 194 10.23 2.69 -12.51
CA ARG A 194 9.14 2.47 -13.46
C ARG A 194 9.01 0.98 -13.72
N VAL A 195 7.82 0.43 -13.49
CA VAL A 195 7.51 -0.98 -13.68
C VAL A 195 6.29 -1.11 -14.57
N GLU A 196 6.41 -1.79 -15.71
CA GLU A 196 5.29 -1.95 -16.63
C GLU A 196 5.16 -3.32 -17.28
N ASN A 197 3.91 -3.70 -17.59
CA ASN A 197 3.61 -4.89 -18.40
C ASN A 197 4.24 -6.18 -17.85
N CYS A 198 4.23 -6.36 -16.53
CA CYS A 198 4.67 -7.60 -15.89
C CYS A 198 3.56 -8.65 -15.91
N ASP A 199 3.90 -9.92 -16.14
CA ASP A 199 2.90 -10.98 -16.25
C ASP A 199 2.22 -11.33 -14.92
N HIS A 200 2.96 -11.28 -13.81
CA HIS A 200 2.45 -11.53 -12.46
C HIS A 200 2.38 -10.23 -11.64
N VAL A 201 2.90 -10.19 -10.41
CA VAL A 201 2.78 -9.02 -9.52
C VAL A 201 3.91 -8.00 -9.74
N ALA A 202 3.65 -6.71 -9.48
CA ALA A 202 4.73 -5.73 -9.53
C ALA A 202 5.69 -5.92 -8.34
N ILE A 203 5.14 -5.96 -7.11
CA ILE A 203 5.92 -6.26 -5.91
C ILE A 203 5.24 -7.39 -5.13
N ALA A 204 5.94 -8.52 -5.02
CA ALA A 204 5.58 -9.60 -4.12
C ALA A 204 6.28 -9.39 -2.77
N ALA A 205 5.59 -8.84 -1.77
CA ALA A 205 6.15 -8.62 -0.43
C ALA A 205 5.23 -9.13 0.71
N PRO A 206 4.81 -10.40 0.68
CA PRO A 206 3.86 -10.94 1.65
C PRO A 206 4.37 -10.84 3.09
N ALA A 207 5.68 -10.93 3.36
CA ALA A 207 6.26 -10.79 4.70
C ALA A 207 7.22 -9.60 4.82
N GLY A 208 7.04 -8.57 3.99
CA GLY A 208 7.90 -7.38 4.01
C GLY A 208 7.92 -6.70 5.37
N THR A 209 9.09 -6.59 6.00
CA THR A 209 9.27 -5.90 7.27
C THR A 209 10.17 -4.68 7.09
N ASN A 210 9.78 -3.50 7.59
CA ASN A 210 10.49 -2.24 7.33
C ASN A 210 10.72 -2.01 5.81
N LEU A 211 9.67 -2.23 5.01
CA LEU A 211 9.68 -2.02 3.56
C LEU A 211 9.09 -0.65 3.23
N SER A 212 9.79 0.15 2.42
CA SER A 212 9.29 1.41 1.90
C SER A 212 9.19 1.36 0.37
N VAL A 213 7.98 1.47 -0.18
CA VAL A 213 7.68 1.56 -1.61
C VAL A 213 7.23 2.99 -1.92
N LEU A 214 8.16 3.80 -2.43
CA LEU A 214 8.07 5.26 -2.48
C LEU A 214 8.18 5.81 -3.90
N ASP A 215 7.23 6.65 -4.32
CA ASP A 215 7.39 7.47 -5.52
C ASP A 215 7.73 6.66 -6.79
N ASN A 216 7.15 5.47 -6.94
CA ASN A 216 7.32 4.61 -8.12
C ASN A 216 6.15 4.77 -9.09
N GLU A 217 6.36 4.44 -10.36
CA GLU A 217 5.33 4.30 -11.38
C GLU A 217 5.08 2.83 -11.70
N PHE A 218 3.83 2.38 -11.62
CA PHE A 218 3.40 1.03 -11.97
C PHE A 218 2.33 1.08 -13.05
N LYS A 219 2.53 0.37 -14.17
CA LYS A 219 1.61 0.42 -15.31
C LYS A 219 1.27 -0.95 -15.87
N ASN A 220 -0.02 -1.27 -15.97
CA ASN A 220 -0.54 -2.50 -16.56
C ASN A 220 0.16 -3.77 -16.04
N CYS A 221 0.41 -3.83 -14.73
CA CYS A 221 1.03 -4.99 -14.08
C CYS A 221 0.00 -6.11 -13.90
N TYR A 222 0.45 -7.36 -13.89
CA TYR A 222 -0.38 -8.57 -13.99
C TYR A 222 -1.11 -8.68 -15.33
N ARG A 223 -0.37 -9.06 -16.37
CA ARG A 223 -0.95 -9.35 -17.69
C ARG A 223 -1.73 -10.65 -17.75
N ASN A 224 -1.47 -11.59 -16.84
CA ASN A 224 -2.00 -12.95 -16.94
C ASN A 224 -1.77 -13.55 -18.34
N SER A 225 -0.73 -13.07 -19.05
CA SER A 225 -0.42 -13.51 -20.40
C SER A 225 0.49 -14.70 -20.30
N ILE A 226 -0.06 -15.87 -20.60
CA ILE A 226 0.68 -17.12 -20.56
C ILE A 226 1.47 -17.27 -21.88
N SER A 227 2.45 -16.38 -22.11
CA SER A 227 3.33 -16.46 -23.28
C SER A 227 4.66 -17.12 -22.91
N ALA A 228 4.89 -18.30 -23.49
CA ALA A 228 6.02 -19.19 -23.30
C ALA A 228 7.29 -18.75 -24.05
N TYR A 229 7.63 -17.46 -24.05
CA TYR A 229 8.73 -16.98 -24.91
C TYR A 229 9.93 -16.43 -24.13
N PRO A 230 11.16 -16.96 -24.34
CA PRO A 230 11.46 -18.18 -25.12
C PRO A 230 11.11 -19.49 -24.39
N PHE A 231 10.66 -19.43 -23.13
CA PHE A 231 10.51 -20.61 -22.27
C PHE A 231 9.14 -20.59 -21.56
N GLY A 232 8.34 -21.64 -21.73
CA GLY A 232 7.14 -21.85 -20.92
C GLY A 232 7.46 -22.61 -19.63
N PRO A 233 6.56 -22.56 -18.63
CA PRO A 233 6.71 -23.36 -17.42
C PRO A 233 6.77 -24.84 -17.77
N PHE A 234 7.71 -25.60 -17.19
CA PHE A 234 7.92 -27.00 -17.59
C PHE A 234 6.77 -27.93 -17.19
N ALA A 235 6.36 -28.81 -18.12
CA ALA A 235 5.37 -29.87 -17.89
C ALA A 235 6.05 -31.17 -17.42
N GLU A 236 7.36 -31.27 -17.58
CA GLU A 236 8.07 -32.55 -17.60
C GLU A 236 9.27 -32.49 -16.66
N ARG A 237 9.07 -32.92 -15.40
CA ARG A 237 10.19 -33.25 -14.50
C ARG A 237 10.90 -34.56 -14.89
N TYR A 238 10.44 -35.29 -15.92
CA TYR A 238 10.93 -36.63 -16.26
C TYR A 238 10.87 -36.86 -17.78
N ASP A 239 11.99 -37.26 -18.38
CA ASP A 239 12.15 -37.87 -19.73
C ASP A 239 12.23 -37.01 -21.01
N LEU A 240 13.30 -36.20 -21.16
CA LEU A 240 13.83 -35.85 -22.49
C LEU A 240 15.26 -36.33 -22.68
N SER A 241 15.53 -36.93 -23.84
CA SER A 241 16.87 -37.38 -24.26
C SER A 241 17.88 -36.23 -24.45
N THR A 242 19.16 -36.51 -24.23
CA THR A 242 20.29 -35.58 -24.38
C THR A 242 20.28 -34.91 -25.77
N GLY A 243 20.36 -33.58 -25.82
CA GLY A 243 20.39 -32.82 -27.07
C GLY A 243 19.02 -32.35 -27.60
N SER A 244 17.92 -32.72 -26.95
CA SER A 244 16.58 -32.18 -27.27
C SER A 244 16.40 -30.79 -26.64
N MET A 245 15.90 -29.81 -27.42
CA MET A 245 15.47 -28.53 -26.85
C MET A 245 14.36 -28.78 -25.83
N PRO A 246 14.34 -28.05 -24.69
CA PRO A 246 13.25 -28.18 -23.74
C PRO A 246 11.94 -27.77 -24.41
N ILE A 247 10.94 -28.65 -24.37
CA ILE A 247 9.59 -28.32 -24.80
C ILE A 247 8.95 -27.55 -23.65
N ALA A 248 8.51 -26.32 -23.93
CA ALA A 248 7.71 -25.54 -23.00
C ALA A 248 6.54 -26.42 -22.50
N GLY A 249 6.38 -26.52 -21.19
CA GLY A 249 5.23 -27.22 -20.64
C GLY A 249 3.94 -26.46 -20.76
N THR A 250 2.87 -27.08 -20.25
CA THR A 250 1.60 -26.42 -20.05
C THR A 250 1.77 -25.20 -19.17
N ALA A 251 1.42 -24.05 -19.72
CA ALA A 251 0.90 -22.88 -19.04
C ALA A 251 0.59 -23.10 -17.56
N ILE A 252 1.39 -22.51 -16.65
CA ILE A 252 0.99 -22.35 -15.25
C ILE A 252 -0.06 -21.25 -15.24
N SER A 253 -1.27 -21.61 -14.83
CA SER A 253 -2.31 -20.62 -14.58
C SER A 253 -1.93 -19.85 -13.32
N ILE A 254 -1.76 -18.53 -13.47
CA ILE A 254 -1.67 -17.58 -12.36
C ILE A 254 -3.01 -16.89 -12.11
N GLU A 255 -4.11 -17.44 -12.68
CA GLU A 255 -5.45 -16.86 -12.57
C GLU A 255 -5.89 -16.75 -11.11
N GLY A 256 -6.45 -15.60 -10.75
CA GLY A 256 -6.94 -15.33 -9.40
C GLY A 256 -5.84 -14.99 -8.38
N ASP A 257 -4.56 -15.12 -8.76
CA ASP A 257 -3.45 -14.81 -7.87
C ASP A 257 -2.89 -13.38 -7.98
N GLY A 258 -3.36 -12.62 -8.97
CA GLY A 258 -2.81 -11.33 -9.34
C GLY A 258 -3.08 -10.16 -8.41
N ALA A 259 -2.12 -9.24 -8.36
CA ALA A 259 -2.22 -7.89 -7.81
C ALA A 259 -1.08 -7.02 -8.35
N TYR A 260 -1.17 -5.71 -8.17
CA TYR A 260 0.03 -4.86 -8.27
C TYR A 260 0.97 -5.15 -7.09
N PHE A 261 0.40 -5.26 -5.89
CA PHE A 261 1.14 -5.50 -4.64
C PHE A 261 0.53 -6.64 -3.85
N THR A 262 1.35 -7.55 -3.34
CA THR A 262 0.93 -8.52 -2.32
C THR A 262 1.43 -8.10 -0.94
N ILE A 263 0.53 -8.08 0.03
CA ILE A 263 0.81 -7.74 1.43
C ILE A 263 0.22 -8.83 2.35
N GLY A 264 0.78 -9.04 3.53
CA GLY A 264 0.15 -9.91 4.53
C GLY A 264 1.15 -10.70 5.35
N SER A 265 1.17 -12.04 5.22
CA SER A 265 2.14 -12.88 5.93
C SER A 265 2.72 -14.02 5.08
N ARG A 266 3.95 -14.45 5.44
CA ARG A 266 4.60 -15.66 4.92
C ARG A 266 5.26 -16.48 6.04
N GLY A 267 4.83 -17.73 6.20
CA GLY A 267 5.29 -18.62 7.27
C GLY A 267 5.00 -18.06 8.67
N THR A 268 6.04 -17.86 9.46
CA THR A 268 5.95 -17.25 10.81
C THR A 268 6.14 -15.73 10.80
N ASN A 269 6.34 -15.13 9.63
CA ASN A 269 6.65 -13.71 9.49
C ASN A 269 5.43 -12.95 8.94
N GLY A 270 4.99 -11.93 9.66
CA GLY A 270 3.99 -10.98 9.18
C GLY A 270 4.67 -9.75 8.59
N GLY A 271 4.09 -9.19 7.54
CA GLY A 271 4.48 -7.88 7.06
C GLY A 271 4.28 -6.84 8.16
N GLN A 272 5.32 -6.04 8.43
CA GLN A 272 5.35 -5.07 9.51
C GLN A 272 6.05 -3.77 9.09
N ASN A 273 5.60 -2.63 9.60
CA ASN A 273 6.21 -1.32 9.36
C ASN A 273 6.45 -1.05 7.87
N THR A 274 5.46 -1.40 7.05
CA THR A 274 5.57 -1.28 5.59
C THR A 274 4.80 -0.06 5.11
N VAL A 275 5.39 0.72 4.21
CA VAL A 275 4.81 1.95 3.68
C VAL A 275 4.76 1.91 2.16
N TYR A 276 3.56 2.11 1.60
CA TYR A 276 3.33 2.37 0.19
C TYR A 276 2.89 3.83 0.03
N ARG A 277 3.78 4.71 -0.46
CA ARG A 277 3.53 6.15 -0.50
C ARG A 277 3.97 6.82 -1.79
N GLY A 278 3.17 7.76 -2.28
CA GLY A 278 3.55 8.62 -3.41
C GLY A 278 3.62 7.89 -4.75
N ASN A 279 3.14 6.64 -4.83
CA ASN A 279 3.22 5.86 -6.05
C ASN A 279 2.14 6.29 -7.03
N LEU A 280 2.48 6.25 -8.32
CA LEU A 280 1.56 6.40 -9.44
C LEU A 280 1.18 5.02 -9.97
N ILE A 281 -0.09 4.66 -9.90
CA ILE A 281 -0.61 3.37 -10.33
C ILE A 281 -1.53 3.60 -11.52
N ILE A 282 -1.17 3.05 -12.67
CA ILE A 282 -1.87 3.22 -13.94
C ILE A 282 -2.38 1.86 -14.40
N GLU A 283 -3.67 1.76 -14.67
CA GLU A 283 -4.30 0.61 -15.31
C GLU A 283 -5.17 1.12 -16.46
N THR A 284 -4.91 0.61 -17.66
CA THR A 284 -5.58 1.06 -18.90
C THR A 284 -6.36 -0.06 -19.58
N ARG A 285 -6.27 -1.29 -19.07
CA ARG A 285 -6.89 -2.46 -19.67
C ARG A 285 -8.31 -2.65 -19.15
N SER A 286 -9.11 -3.39 -19.90
CA SER A 286 -10.48 -3.76 -19.51
C SER A 286 -10.52 -4.93 -18.53
N ALA A 287 -9.46 -5.74 -18.47
CA ALA A 287 -9.28 -6.83 -17.52
C ALA A 287 -8.05 -6.51 -16.64
N TYR A 288 -8.25 -6.50 -15.34
CA TYR A 288 -7.27 -6.00 -14.37
C TYR A 288 -7.34 -6.77 -13.05
N PRO A 289 -6.22 -6.88 -12.31
CA PRO A 289 -6.21 -7.43 -10.96
C PRO A 289 -6.72 -6.40 -9.93
N PRO A 290 -6.83 -6.75 -8.64
CA PRO A 290 -6.81 -5.75 -7.58
C PRO A 290 -5.48 -4.98 -7.52
N ILE A 291 -5.48 -3.80 -6.92
CA ILE A 291 -4.23 -3.06 -6.66
C ILE A 291 -3.44 -3.76 -5.57
N PHE A 292 -4.05 -3.97 -4.41
CA PHE A 292 -3.47 -4.71 -3.29
C PHE A 292 -4.20 -6.04 -3.10
N ARG A 293 -3.45 -7.10 -2.84
CA ARG A 293 -4.00 -8.39 -2.41
C ARG A 293 -3.42 -8.80 -1.08
N GLN A 294 -4.30 -9.21 -0.18
CA GLN A 294 -3.88 -9.86 1.05
C GLN A 294 -3.47 -11.30 0.78
N THR A 295 -2.33 -11.68 1.31
CA THR A 295 -1.78 -13.04 1.21
C THR A 295 -1.48 -13.56 2.60
N LYS A 296 -1.69 -14.86 2.79
CA LYS A 296 -1.36 -15.53 4.04
C LYS A 296 -0.75 -16.88 3.72
N SER A 297 0.39 -17.14 4.34
CA SER A 297 0.87 -18.51 4.55
C SER A 297 1.42 -18.63 5.97
N GLY A 298 1.20 -19.78 6.59
CA GLY A 298 1.59 -20.03 7.98
C GLY A 298 0.60 -19.45 9.01
N THR A 299 1.13 -18.79 10.05
CA THR A 299 0.39 -18.46 11.28
C THR A 299 -0.67 -17.36 11.07
N ASN A 300 -1.74 -17.40 11.87
CA ASN A 300 -2.82 -16.43 11.86
C ASN A 300 -2.44 -15.11 12.54
N ASN A 301 -2.96 -13.99 12.02
CA ASN A 301 -2.98 -12.68 12.68
C ASN A 301 -1.60 -12.15 13.09
N ILE A 302 -0.62 -12.19 12.18
CA ILE A 302 0.76 -11.77 12.46
C ILE A 302 1.20 -10.52 11.71
N ALA A 303 0.47 -10.08 10.68
CA ALA A 303 0.79 -8.87 9.93
C ALA A 303 0.26 -7.61 10.64
N LYS A 304 0.98 -6.50 10.59
CA LYS A 304 0.61 -5.24 11.27
C LYS A 304 1.26 -4.02 10.66
N ASP A 305 0.80 -2.83 11.03
CA ASP A 305 1.49 -1.55 10.76
C ASP A 305 1.87 -1.37 9.27
N VAL A 306 0.94 -1.69 8.38
CA VAL A 306 1.04 -1.45 6.94
C VAL A 306 0.29 -0.15 6.61
N PHE A 307 0.97 0.79 5.98
CA PHE A 307 0.44 2.11 5.64
C PHE A 307 0.40 2.29 4.13
N ILE A 308 -0.77 2.62 3.57
CA ILE A 308 -0.97 2.85 2.14
C ILE A 308 -1.55 4.24 1.96
N ARG A 309 -0.71 5.20 1.55
CA ARG A 309 -1.09 6.62 1.62
C ARG A 309 -0.52 7.49 0.53
N ASP A 310 -1.20 8.59 0.26
CA ASP A 310 -0.70 9.64 -0.65
C ASP A 310 -0.35 9.11 -2.06
N ASN A 311 -0.96 8.01 -2.51
CA ASN A 311 -0.76 7.45 -3.85
C ASN A 311 -1.74 8.09 -4.86
N ILE A 312 -1.40 8.04 -6.14
CA ILE A 312 -2.25 8.48 -7.25
C ILE A 312 -2.69 7.26 -8.06
N LEU A 313 -4.00 7.07 -8.18
CA LEU A 313 -4.63 5.95 -8.88
C LEU A 313 -5.27 6.45 -10.17
N MET A 314 -4.72 6.04 -11.31
CA MET A 314 -5.29 6.22 -12.64
C MET A 314 -5.73 4.85 -13.17
N VAL A 315 -6.78 4.31 -12.56
CA VAL A 315 -7.25 2.94 -12.78
C VAL A 315 -8.73 2.92 -13.17
N PRO A 316 -9.26 1.83 -13.75
CA PRO A 316 -10.69 1.69 -14.01
C PRO A 316 -11.50 1.75 -12.72
N ASP A 317 -12.67 2.38 -12.78
CA ASP A 317 -13.52 2.61 -11.60
C ASP A 317 -13.86 1.31 -10.84
N ALA A 318 -14.03 0.20 -11.57
CA ALA A 318 -14.37 -1.10 -11.00
C ALA A 318 -13.14 -1.92 -10.54
N MET A 319 -11.93 -1.35 -10.56
CA MET A 319 -10.72 -2.02 -10.05
C MET A 319 -10.71 -2.04 -8.53
N THR A 320 -10.71 -3.25 -7.95
CA THR A 320 -10.68 -3.46 -6.51
C THR A 320 -9.41 -2.87 -5.91
N PHE A 321 -9.55 -1.96 -4.94
CA PHE A 321 -8.40 -1.37 -4.26
C PHE A 321 -7.63 -2.42 -3.43
N LEU A 322 -8.33 -3.12 -2.53
CA LEU A 322 -7.76 -4.14 -1.66
C LEU A 322 -8.64 -5.40 -1.70
N ASN A 323 -8.06 -6.53 -2.11
CA ASN A 323 -8.71 -7.83 -2.04
C ASN A 323 -8.47 -8.47 -0.66
N GLU A 324 -9.54 -8.55 0.15
CA GLU A 324 -9.55 -9.07 1.52
C GLU A 324 -10.13 -10.49 1.62
N ALA A 325 -10.17 -11.26 0.54
CA ALA A 325 -10.74 -12.61 0.54
C ALA A 325 -10.02 -13.58 1.52
N VAL A 326 -8.81 -13.24 1.97
CA VAL A 326 -8.01 -14.05 2.88
C VAL A 326 -8.21 -13.60 4.33
N ALA A 327 -8.86 -14.44 5.14
CA ALA A 327 -9.10 -14.17 6.55
C ALA A 327 -7.86 -14.38 7.44
N PHE A 328 -7.86 -13.70 8.60
CA PHE A 328 -6.87 -13.85 9.68
C PHE A 328 -5.41 -13.56 9.27
N VAL A 329 -5.22 -12.51 8.45
CA VAL A 329 -3.90 -12.02 8.04
C VAL A 329 -3.32 -11.09 9.12
N TRP A 330 -4.13 -10.16 9.61
CA TRP A 330 -3.72 -9.03 10.43
C TRP A 330 -3.86 -9.29 11.93
N GLU A 331 -2.94 -8.76 12.73
CA GLU A 331 -3.13 -8.62 14.17
C GLU A 331 -4.43 -7.86 14.45
N VAL A 332 -5.11 -8.23 15.54
CA VAL A 332 -6.41 -7.65 15.90
C VAL A 332 -6.29 -6.13 16.05
N GLY A 333 -7.06 -5.38 15.26
CA GLY A 333 -7.03 -3.91 15.24
C GLY A 333 -5.82 -3.29 14.54
N LYS A 334 -5.00 -4.09 13.84
CA LYS A 334 -3.76 -3.65 13.16
C LYS A 334 -3.78 -3.93 11.65
N GLY A 335 -4.96 -3.90 11.04
CA GLY A 335 -5.10 -3.99 9.58
C GLY A 335 -4.42 -2.82 8.84
N PRO A 336 -4.37 -2.87 7.50
CA PRO A 336 -3.77 -1.82 6.70
C PRO A 336 -4.43 -0.47 6.95
N GLN A 337 -3.62 0.57 7.15
CA GLN A 337 -4.08 1.93 7.30
C GLN A 337 -4.03 2.62 5.93
N ILE A 338 -5.21 2.90 5.37
CA ILE A 338 -5.38 3.45 4.02
C ILE A 338 -5.94 4.87 4.13
N PHE A 339 -5.20 5.88 3.64
CA PHE A 339 -5.64 7.28 3.72
C PHE A 339 -4.98 8.17 2.65
N ASN A 340 -5.63 9.28 2.30
CA ASN A 340 -5.12 10.31 1.36
C ASN A 340 -4.70 9.80 -0.05
N ASN A 341 -5.16 8.64 -0.49
CA ASN A 341 -4.97 8.20 -1.88
C ASN A 341 -5.93 8.97 -2.80
N LYS A 342 -5.44 9.41 -3.96
CA LYS A 342 -6.21 10.18 -4.96
C LYS A 342 -6.59 9.29 -6.14
N GLY A 343 -7.79 9.48 -6.69
CA GLY A 343 -8.34 8.67 -7.78
C GLY A 343 -9.30 7.58 -7.30
N HIS A 344 -9.95 6.90 -8.24
CA HIS A 344 -10.96 5.87 -7.94
C HIS A 344 -10.43 4.49 -8.32
N GLY A 345 -10.23 3.64 -7.32
CA GLY A 345 -10.40 2.19 -7.45
C GLY A 345 -11.50 1.80 -6.49
N SER A 346 -12.55 1.12 -6.95
CA SER A 346 -13.67 0.71 -6.10
C SER A 346 -13.21 -0.30 -5.05
N GLY A 347 -12.76 0.18 -3.89
CA GLY A 347 -12.77 -0.62 -2.68
C GLY A 347 -14.18 -0.59 -2.11
N GLY A 348 -14.92 -1.68 -2.27
CA GLY A 348 -16.11 -1.96 -1.45
C GLY A 348 -15.68 -2.09 0.01
N TYR A 349 -15.49 -0.96 0.69
CA TYR A 349 -15.39 -0.90 2.12
C TYR A 349 -16.84 -0.94 2.67
N PRO A 350 -17.28 -1.98 3.40
CA PRO A 350 -18.58 -1.98 4.09
C PRO A 350 -18.60 -1.04 5.32
N GLY A 351 -17.65 -0.11 5.42
CA GLY A 351 -17.47 0.75 6.59
C GLY A 351 -16.45 1.87 6.42
N ALA A 352 -16.07 2.22 5.18
CA ALA A 352 -15.33 3.47 4.98
C ALA A 352 -16.30 4.57 5.37
N LEU A 353 -15.89 5.38 6.34
CA LEU A 353 -16.55 6.63 6.67
C LEU A 353 -16.58 7.43 5.37
N GLN A 354 -17.71 7.41 4.65
CA GLN A 354 -17.89 8.22 3.47
C GLN A 354 -17.95 9.66 3.97
N ILE A 355 -16.80 10.32 3.96
CA ILE A 355 -16.72 11.75 4.18
C ILE A 355 -17.57 12.36 3.06
N PRO A 356 -18.63 13.13 3.38
CA PRO A 356 -19.49 13.72 2.36
C PRO A 356 -18.63 14.46 1.34
N VAL A 357 -18.85 14.20 0.06
CA VAL A 357 -18.19 14.94 -1.02
C VAL A 357 -18.74 16.37 -0.98
N TYR A 358 -17.95 17.30 -0.45
CA TYR A 358 -18.33 18.70 -0.40
C TYR A 358 -18.03 19.36 -1.75
N GLY A 359 -19.05 19.91 -2.40
CA GLY A 359 -18.85 20.76 -3.57
C GLY A 359 -17.90 21.92 -3.24
N SER A 360 -16.94 22.19 -4.13
CA SER A 360 -15.82 23.15 -3.93
C SER A 360 -16.23 24.63 -3.91
N THR A 361 -17.53 24.94 -3.97
CA THR A 361 -18.04 26.31 -4.01
C THR A 361 -18.15 26.92 -2.61
N SER A 362 -17.77 28.19 -2.45
CA SER A 362 -17.87 29.00 -1.20
C SER A 362 -19.32 29.26 -0.71
N THR A 363 -20.30 28.61 -1.34
CA THR A 363 -21.73 28.72 -1.06
C THR A 363 -22.33 27.54 -0.32
N THR A 364 -21.59 26.45 -0.17
CA THR A 364 -22.12 25.19 0.38
C THR A 364 -22.15 25.23 1.90
N TYR A 365 -23.32 24.94 2.50
CA TYR A 365 -23.42 24.69 3.93
C TYR A 365 -22.88 23.29 4.23
N LEU A 366 -21.97 23.22 5.20
CA LEU A 366 -21.53 21.99 5.82
C LEU A 366 -22.57 21.58 6.87
N THR A 367 -23.21 20.42 6.69
CA THR A 367 -24.20 19.85 7.61
C THR A 367 -23.71 18.51 8.15
N PRO A 368 -24.32 17.99 9.23
CA PRO A 368 -24.12 16.59 9.63
C PRO A 368 -24.29 15.63 8.44
N PRO A 369 -23.48 14.56 8.35
CA PRO A 369 -23.60 13.61 7.25
C PRO A 369 -24.94 12.87 7.34
N PHE A 370 -25.66 12.77 6.22
CA PHE A 370 -26.89 12.00 6.15
C PHE A 370 -27.13 11.43 4.75
N TRP A 371 -27.95 10.38 4.69
CA TRP A 371 -28.40 9.76 3.45
C TRP A 371 -29.92 9.91 3.32
N GLY A 372 -30.42 10.08 2.10
CA GLY A 372 -31.86 10.07 1.75
C GLY A 372 -32.65 11.34 2.09
N ALA A 373 -33.98 11.23 2.09
CA ALA A 373 -34.88 12.36 2.20
C ALA A 373 -34.80 13.07 3.56
N THR A 374 -34.98 14.39 3.57
CA THR A 374 -35.18 15.16 4.79
C THR A 374 -36.59 14.96 5.34
N GLY A 375 -36.78 15.23 6.63
CA GLY A 375 -38.06 15.16 7.33
C GLY A 375 -38.43 16.47 8.01
N LEU A 376 -39.52 16.44 8.78
CA LEU A 376 -39.93 17.52 9.67
C LEU A 376 -39.47 17.20 11.09
N PHE A 377 -38.98 18.20 11.83
CA PHE A 377 -38.64 18.06 13.24
C PHE A 377 -39.06 19.29 14.03
N THR A 378 -39.91 19.10 15.01
CA THR A 378 -40.35 20.17 15.91
C THR A 378 -39.39 20.24 17.11
N LEU A 379 -38.77 21.40 17.32
CA LEU A 379 -37.97 21.62 18.52
C LEU A 379 -38.87 21.54 19.77
N VAL A 380 -38.34 20.91 20.81
CA VAL A 380 -38.90 21.03 22.16
C VAL A 380 -38.21 22.21 22.84
N ALA A 381 -39.01 23.08 23.47
CA ALA A 381 -38.47 24.18 24.25
C ALA A 381 -37.57 23.64 25.38
N ASP A 382 -36.50 24.36 25.69
CA ASP A 382 -35.52 23.99 26.72
C ASP A 382 -34.90 22.61 26.49
N THR A 383 -34.68 22.22 25.23
CA THR A 383 -33.97 21.00 24.85
C THR A 383 -32.91 21.33 23.81
N ILE A 384 -31.66 20.93 24.09
CA ILE A 384 -30.57 21.02 23.12
C ILE A 384 -30.50 19.74 22.28
N TYR A 385 -30.32 19.91 20.98
CA TYR A 385 -30.09 18.82 20.03
C TYR A 385 -28.73 19.01 19.38
N LEU A 386 -27.91 17.96 19.34
CA LEU A 386 -26.57 18.00 18.77
C LEU A 386 -26.39 16.91 17.72
N ALA A 387 -25.66 17.22 16.66
CA ALA A 387 -25.33 16.31 15.56
C ALA A 387 -23.85 16.44 15.18
N PRO A 388 -23.16 15.32 14.88
CA PRO A 388 -21.73 15.36 14.52
C PRO A 388 -21.53 15.92 13.11
N VAL A 389 -20.44 16.64 12.89
CA VAL A 389 -20.05 17.19 11.59
C VAL A 389 -18.55 17.07 11.36
N TRP A 390 -18.13 16.63 10.18
CA TRP A 390 -16.72 16.52 9.81
C TRP A 390 -16.28 17.73 9.00
N VAL A 391 -15.30 18.47 9.51
CA VAL A 391 -14.62 19.55 8.79
C VAL A 391 -13.45 18.95 8.00
N PRO A 392 -13.48 18.94 6.66
CA PRO A 392 -12.48 18.23 5.86
C PRO A 392 -11.17 19.01 5.69
N SER A 393 -11.21 20.33 5.84
CA SER A 393 -10.07 21.22 5.63
C SER A 393 -10.21 22.46 6.50
N ARG A 394 -9.08 23.05 6.90
CA ARG A 394 -9.06 24.32 7.61
C ARG A 394 -9.85 25.36 6.83
N ARG A 395 -10.86 25.98 7.44
CA ARG A 395 -11.68 27.03 6.79
C ARG A 395 -12.35 27.94 7.81
N THR A 396 -12.64 29.16 7.36
CA THR A 396 -13.44 30.14 8.12
C THR A 396 -14.91 29.93 7.82
N PHE A 397 -15.68 29.61 8.85
CA PHE A 397 -17.14 29.65 8.79
C PHE A 397 -17.61 31.02 9.27
N THR A 398 -18.53 31.60 8.51
CA THR A 398 -19.06 32.97 8.67
C THR A 398 -20.55 32.99 9.02
N LYS A 399 -21.25 31.85 8.86
CA LYS A 399 -22.69 31.70 9.12
C LYS A 399 -23.01 30.35 9.71
N ALA A 400 -24.00 30.30 10.59
CA ALA A 400 -24.81 29.11 10.83
C ALA A 400 -26.18 29.30 10.18
N ALA A 401 -26.81 28.19 9.79
CA ALA A 401 -28.11 28.19 9.15
C ALA A 401 -29.01 27.05 9.66
N LEU A 402 -30.31 27.34 9.65
CA LEU A 402 -31.39 26.39 9.89
C LEU A 402 -32.44 26.61 8.80
N ASP A 403 -33.09 25.54 8.37
CA ASP A 403 -34.23 25.65 7.47
C ASP A 403 -35.53 25.50 8.26
N VAL A 404 -36.25 26.61 8.45
CA VAL A 404 -37.45 26.69 9.28
C VAL A 404 -38.68 26.40 8.43
N THR A 405 -39.39 25.32 8.75
CA THR A 405 -40.58 24.88 8.02
C THR A 405 -41.87 25.39 8.66
N THR A 406 -41.89 25.54 9.98
CA THR A 406 -42.98 26.18 10.73
C THR A 406 -42.39 27.23 11.67
N SER A 407 -42.80 28.49 11.48
CA SER A 407 -42.32 29.61 12.29
C SER A 407 -42.87 29.58 13.72
N HIS A 408 -42.10 30.16 14.64
CA HIS A 408 -42.53 30.41 16.01
C HIS A 408 -41.97 31.76 16.46
N ALA A 409 -42.73 32.57 17.21
CA ALA A 409 -42.30 33.88 17.70
C ALA A 409 -41.23 33.76 18.81
N SER A 410 -40.04 33.32 18.43
CA SER A 410 -38.90 33.01 19.29
C SER A 410 -37.61 33.09 18.49
N ALA A 411 -36.47 32.93 19.16
CA ALA A 411 -35.17 32.78 18.51
C ALA A 411 -34.47 31.53 19.05
N VAL A 412 -33.64 30.92 18.20
CA VAL A 412 -32.87 29.72 18.57
C VAL A 412 -31.38 30.03 18.61
N ARG A 413 -30.67 29.38 19.53
CA ARG A 413 -29.21 29.45 19.66
C ARG A 413 -28.60 28.27 18.93
N VAL A 414 -27.53 28.51 18.17
CA VAL A 414 -26.75 27.48 17.48
C VAL A 414 -25.32 27.51 18.03
N GLY A 415 -24.71 26.37 18.28
CA GLY A 415 -23.33 26.28 18.79
C GLY A 415 -22.47 25.27 18.03
N ILE A 416 -21.16 25.40 18.21
CA ILE A 416 -20.15 24.42 17.79
C ILE A 416 -19.42 23.91 19.04
N TRP A 417 -19.28 22.60 19.18
CA TRP A 417 -18.46 21.95 20.20
C TRP A 417 -17.36 21.13 19.53
N ASN A 418 -16.19 21.03 20.17
CA ASN A 418 -15.17 20.07 19.77
C ASN A 418 -15.68 18.65 20.03
N ALA A 419 -15.23 17.66 19.28
CA ALA A 419 -15.35 16.27 19.71
C ALA A 419 -14.25 15.96 20.76
N LYS A 420 -14.60 15.20 21.79
CA LYS A 420 -13.65 14.59 22.74
C LYS A 420 -13.03 13.33 22.12
N GLU A 421 -12.07 12.72 22.83
CA GLU A 421 -11.47 11.43 22.45
C GLU A 421 -12.50 10.28 22.39
N ASP A 422 -13.56 10.35 23.19
CA ASP A 422 -14.69 9.42 23.17
C ASP A 422 -15.75 9.76 22.10
N TRP A 423 -15.43 10.70 21.20
CA TRP A 423 -16.25 11.16 20.09
C TRP A 423 -17.51 11.93 20.52
N LEU A 424 -17.74 12.16 21.81
CA LEU A 424 -18.88 12.94 22.32
C LEU A 424 -18.63 14.45 22.27
N PRO A 425 -19.68 15.30 22.36
CA PRO A 425 -19.53 16.74 22.49
C PRO A 425 -18.62 17.16 23.66
N GLY A 426 -17.68 18.04 23.36
CA GLY A 426 -16.64 18.57 24.23
C GLY A 426 -16.89 19.98 24.73
N ALA A 427 -15.82 20.77 24.77
CA ALA A 427 -15.89 22.18 25.09
C ALA A 427 -16.60 22.96 23.97
N LEU A 428 -17.37 23.98 24.35
CA LEU A 428 -17.97 24.92 23.41
C LEU A 428 -16.86 25.70 22.69
N VAL A 429 -16.89 25.68 21.36
CA VAL A 429 -15.92 26.33 20.46
C VAL A 429 -16.41 27.71 20.02
N LEU A 430 -17.71 27.81 19.76
CA LEU A 430 -18.39 29.03 19.33
C LEU A 430 -19.86 28.96 19.73
N GLU A 431 -20.35 30.03 20.33
CA GLU A 431 -21.75 30.39 20.37
C GLU A 431 -21.87 31.85 19.84
N PRO A 432 -22.82 32.13 18.92
CA PRO A 432 -23.20 33.49 18.54
C PRO A 432 -23.77 34.22 19.75
N THR A 433 -23.35 35.47 19.95
CA THR A 433 -23.88 36.31 21.04
C THR A 433 -25.42 36.38 21.03
N ALA A 434 -26.04 36.74 22.16
CA ALA A 434 -27.49 36.82 22.28
C ALA A 434 -28.15 37.74 21.22
N ALA A 435 -27.43 38.75 20.73
CA ALA A 435 -27.89 39.63 19.65
C ALA A 435 -27.89 38.96 18.26
N THR A 436 -27.37 37.73 18.15
CA THR A 436 -27.03 37.06 16.88
C THR A 436 -27.59 35.63 16.80
N GLN A 437 -28.59 35.35 17.64
CA GLN A 437 -29.43 34.17 17.55
C GLN A 437 -30.11 34.08 16.17
N VAL A 438 -30.53 32.88 15.80
CA VAL A 438 -31.30 32.67 14.57
C VAL A 438 -32.76 32.98 14.85
N ASP A 439 -33.28 34.03 14.24
CA ASP A 439 -34.71 34.36 14.29
C ASP A 439 -35.53 33.33 13.51
N VAL A 440 -36.47 32.68 14.20
CA VAL A 440 -37.36 31.64 13.65
C VAL A 440 -38.82 32.10 13.58
N SER A 441 -39.06 33.41 13.68
CA SER A 441 -40.39 34.04 13.57
C SER A 441 -41.03 33.95 12.18
N THR A 442 -40.26 33.52 11.18
CA THR A 442 -40.71 33.31 9.80
C THR A 442 -40.14 32.00 9.25
N VAL A 443 -40.73 31.47 8.17
CA VAL A 443 -40.27 30.24 7.50
C VAL A 443 -39.12 30.50 6.50
N GLY A 444 -38.47 29.44 6.04
CA GLY A 444 -37.35 29.43 5.10
C GLY A 444 -35.98 29.31 5.78
N THR A 445 -34.91 29.40 4.97
CA THR A 445 -33.55 29.34 5.49
C THR A 445 -33.21 30.59 6.30
N LYS A 446 -32.91 30.40 7.58
CA LYS A 446 -32.52 31.45 8.53
C LYS A 446 -31.05 31.31 8.86
N THR A 447 -30.36 32.44 8.97
CA THR A 447 -28.93 32.47 9.26
C THR A 447 -28.62 33.40 10.41
N THR A 448 -27.53 33.11 11.11
CA THR A 448 -26.98 34.04 12.10
C THR A 448 -26.44 35.32 11.42
N ALA A 449 -26.53 36.45 12.12
CA ALA A 449 -25.99 37.73 11.64
C ALA A 449 -24.46 37.81 11.80
N THR A 450 -23.91 37.23 12.88
CA THR A 450 -22.46 37.11 13.10
C THR A 450 -22.11 35.69 13.56
N PHE A 451 -21.19 35.04 12.86
CA PHE A 451 -20.73 33.69 13.19
C PHE A 451 -19.34 33.49 12.58
N SER A 452 -18.27 34.01 13.18
CA SER A 452 -16.93 33.91 12.58
C SER A 452 -16.03 32.97 13.38
N LYS A 453 -15.65 31.84 12.78
CA LYS A 453 -14.71 30.89 13.38
C LYS A 453 -13.92 30.13 12.33
N ILE A 454 -12.60 30.10 12.52
CA ILE A 454 -11.72 29.17 11.81
C ILE A 454 -11.77 27.83 12.54
N LEU A 455 -12.10 26.76 11.84
CA LEU A 455 -11.98 25.40 12.33
C LEU A 455 -10.85 24.68 11.58
N GLU A 456 -10.13 23.82 12.29
CA GLU A 456 -9.15 22.90 11.70
C GLU A 456 -9.87 21.67 11.12
N PRO A 457 -9.21 20.85 10.29
CA PRO A 457 -9.75 19.56 9.90
C PRO A 457 -10.02 18.68 11.13
N GLY A 458 -11.21 18.08 11.23
CA GLY A 458 -11.58 17.24 12.36
C GLY A 458 -13.08 17.07 12.58
N LEU A 459 -13.43 16.32 13.62
CA LEU A 459 -14.81 16.10 14.04
C LEU A 459 -15.26 17.17 15.04
N TYR A 460 -16.42 17.75 14.78
CA TYR A 460 -17.10 18.72 15.63
C TYR A 460 -18.55 18.29 15.85
N TRP A 461 -19.22 18.98 16.76
CA TRP A 461 -20.65 18.84 17.00
C TRP A 461 -21.34 20.18 16.75
N LEU A 462 -22.41 20.16 15.98
CA LEU A 462 -23.32 21.30 15.81
C LEU A 462 -24.53 21.07 16.68
N GLY A 463 -25.02 22.11 17.34
CA GLY A 463 -26.20 21.97 18.18
C GLY A 463 -27.11 23.18 18.16
N VAL A 464 -28.38 22.96 18.49
CA VAL A 464 -29.42 23.98 18.51
C VAL A 464 -30.30 23.82 19.76
N VAL A 465 -30.71 24.95 20.34
CA VAL A 465 -31.69 25.03 21.44
C VAL A 465 -32.60 26.24 21.24
N GLY A 466 -33.88 26.08 21.58
CA GLY A 466 -34.90 27.13 21.50
C GLY A 466 -35.73 27.22 22.77
N ASN A 467 -36.35 28.38 23.00
CA ASN A 467 -37.38 28.59 24.03
C ASN A 467 -38.82 28.49 23.47
N GLY A 468 -38.95 28.06 22.22
CA GLY A 468 -40.21 27.83 21.52
C GLY A 468 -40.17 26.51 20.75
N THR A 469 -41.23 26.25 19.98
CA THR A 469 -41.40 24.99 19.26
C THR A 469 -41.51 25.15 17.74
N PRO A 470 -40.58 25.87 17.06
CA PRO A 470 -40.58 25.91 15.61
C PRO A 470 -40.34 24.51 15.04
N SER A 471 -40.84 24.27 13.83
CA SER A 471 -40.46 23.08 13.06
C SER A 471 -39.33 23.41 12.10
N LEU A 472 -38.37 22.50 11.99
CA LEU A 472 -37.16 22.60 11.19
C LEU A 472 -37.08 21.40 10.22
N THR A 473 -36.35 21.58 9.13
CA THR A 473 -35.92 20.47 8.28
C THR A 473 -34.99 19.54 9.07
N SER A 474 -35.21 18.23 8.95
CA SER A 474 -34.56 17.21 9.77
C SER A 474 -33.99 16.06 8.97
N LEU A 475 -33.18 15.26 9.65
CA LEU A 475 -32.68 13.99 9.12
C LEU A 475 -33.72 12.88 9.37
N ASN A 476 -34.41 12.43 8.32
CA ASN A 476 -35.54 11.48 8.43
C ASN A 476 -35.12 10.06 8.84
N VAL A 477 -35.90 9.42 9.74
CA VAL A 477 -35.69 8.20 10.54
C VAL A 477 -35.17 6.95 9.79
N GLY A 478 -35.31 6.83 8.46
CA GLY A 478 -34.96 5.61 7.71
C GLY A 478 -33.47 5.36 7.38
N ASN A 479 -32.60 6.36 7.46
CA ASN A 479 -31.24 6.30 6.92
C ASN A 479 -30.14 6.39 8.00
N VAL A 480 -29.48 5.26 8.25
CA VAL A 480 -28.52 5.04 9.35
C VAL A 480 -27.11 5.45 8.95
N ALA A 481 -26.37 6.16 9.82
CA ALA A 481 -24.95 6.50 9.63
C ALA A 481 -24.01 5.76 10.61
N GLY A 482 -24.40 4.56 11.06
CA GLY A 482 -23.62 3.70 11.95
C GLY A 482 -24.43 2.54 12.55
N ALA A 483 -23.82 1.35 12.66
CA ALA A 483 -24.43 0.17 13.28
C ALA A 483 -23.77 -0.14 14.63
N ASN A 484 -24.56 -0.51 15.64
CA ASN A 484 -24.01 -1.11 16.85
C ASN A 484 -23.58 -2.55 16.53
N MET A 485 -22.27 -2.81 16.50
CA MET A 485 -21.74 -4.12 16.12
C MET A 485 -21.94 -5.22 17.17
N THR A 486 -22.42 -4.91 18.38
CA THR A 486 -22.64 -5.91 19.45
C THR A 486 -24.05 -6.53 19.46
N GLY A 487 -24.82 -6.39 18.37
CA GLY A 487 -25.97 -7.25 18.10
C GLY A 487 -27.29 -6.89 18.80
N GLY A 488 -27.38 -5.74 19.45
CA GLY A 488 -28.67 -5.19 19.88
C GLY A 488 -29.33 -4.38 18.76
N THR A 489 -30.63 -4.59 18.52
CA THR A 489 -31.47 -3.71 17.68
C THR A 489 -31.65 -2.35 18.37
N VAL A 490 -30.56 -1.60 18.51
CA VAL A 490 -30.57 -0.27 19.08
C VAL A 490 -30.91 0.69 17.95
N GLY A 491 -31.95 1.51 18.16
CA GLY A 491 -32.42 2.47 17.17
C GLY A 491 -31.27 3.34 16.65
N ALA A 492 -31.26 3.59 15.35
CA ALA A 492 -30.24 4.41 14.70
C ALA A 492 -30.20 5.82 15.31
N TYR A 493 -29.12 6.13 16.01
CA TYR A 493 -28.93 7.43 16.64
C TYR A 493 -28.22 8.37 15.68
N ARG A 494 -28.79 9.57 15.49
CA ARG A 494 -28.28 10.60 14.55
C ARG A 494 -27.61 11.76 15.24
N GLY A 495 -27.77 11.79 16.55
CA GLY A 495 -27.33 12.86 17.41
C GLY A 495 -27.71 12.57 18.85
N VAL A 496 -27.49 13.55 19.70
CA VAL A 496 -27.81 13.48 21.12
C VAL A 496 -28.71 14.65 21.49
N SER A 497 -29.57 14.45 22.47
CA SER A 497 -30.43 15.50 23.02
C SER A 497 -30.39 15.49 24.54
N SER A 498 -30.59 16.66 25.13
CA SER A 498 -30.68 16.82 26.57
C SER A 498 -31.57 17.98 26.97
N ALA A 499 -32.19 17.89 28.15
CA ALA A 499 -32.84 19.03 28.77
C ALA A 499 -31.80 20.13 29.02
N PHE A 500 -32.12 21.34 28.55
CA PHE A 500 -31.24 22.50 28.62
C PHE A 500 -32.09 23.76 28.75
N THR A 501 -32.12 24.38 29.93
CA THR A 501 -32.80 25.67 30.12
C THR A 501 -32.25 26.69 29.13
N TYR A 502 -33.13 27.29 28.33
CA TYR A 502 -32.73 28.23 27.30
C TYR A 502 -31.96 29.41 27.92
N GLY A 503 -30.70 29.55 27.50
CA GLY A 503 -29.74 30.48 28.05
C GLY A 503 -28.45 30.47 27.23
N ALA A 504 -27.40 31.14 27.72
CA ALA A 504 -26.09 31.07 27.08
C ALA A 504 -25.61 29.61 27.02
N LEU A 505 -25.04 29.21 25.88
CA LEU A 505 -24.50 27.87 25.68
C LEU A 505 -23.23 27.71 26.53
N GLY A 506 -23.10 26.54 27.14
CA GLY A 506 -21.92 26.16 27.92
C GLY A 506 -21.24 24.92 27.35
N SER A 507 -20.13 24.54 27.98
CA SER A 507 -19.55 23.21 27.79
C SER A 507 -20.52 22.15 28.29
N LEU A 508 -20.68 21.08 27.53
CA LEU A 508 -21.56 19.96 27.88
C LEU A 508 -20.75 18.87 28.58
N THR A 509 -21.27 18.31 29.66
CA THR A 509 -20.65 17.16 30.34
C THR A 509 -21.32 15.87 29.90
N ALA A 510 -20.58 14.76 29.84
CA ALA A 510 -21.12 13.48 29.38
C ALA A 510 -22.34 13.04 30.21
N ALA A 511 -22.37 13.37 31.51
CA ALA A 511 -23.49 13.08 32.41
C ALA A 511 -24.81 13.78 32.04
N THR A 512 -24.76 14.85 31.24
CA THR A 512 -25.96 15.57 30.78
C THR A 512 -26.52 15.01 29.46
N LEU A 513 -25.76 14.23 28.69
CA LEU A 513 -26.18 13.73 27.38
C LEU A 513 -26.85 12.35 27.51
N ALA A 514 -28.02 12.30 28.15
CA ALA A 514 -28.70 11.04 28.47
C ALA A 514 -29.61 10.48 27.36
N GLY A 515 -29.98 11.30 26.36
CA GLY A 515 -30.87 10.88 25.28
C GLY A 515 -30.12 10.77 23.96
N HIS A 516 -30.04 9.57 23.40
CA HIS A 516 -29.76 9.47 21.98
C HIS A 516 -31.03 9.82 21.19
N SER A 517 -30.92 10.72 20.22
CA SER A 517 -32.08 11.14 19.42
C SER A 517 -32.16 10.37 18.10
N THR A 518 -33.37 9.91 17.78
CA THR A 518 -33.70 9.28 16.49
C THR A 518 -33.84 10.31 15.37
N SER A 519 -33.97 11.60 15.71
CA SER A 519 -34.06 12.71 14.75
C SER A 519 -33.42 13.98 15.33
N VAL A 520 -32.67 14.68 14.50
CA VAL A 520 -32.06 15.98 14.83
C VAL A 520 -32.28 16.92 13.64
N PRO A 521 -32.38 18.23 13.88
CA PRO A 521 -32.52 19.20 12.81
C PRO A 521 -31.25 19.27 11.97
N VAL A 522 -31.40 19.62 10.69
CA VAL A 522 -30.27 19.92 9.82
C VAL A 522 -29.70 21.28 10.22
N ILE A 523 -28.48 21.27 10.75
CA ILE A 523 -27.74 22.49 11.12
C ILE A 523 -26.62 22.68 10.11
N GLY A 524 -26.64 23.81 9.39
CA GLY A 524 -25.59 24.16 8.42
C GLY A 524 -24.61 25.16 8.99
N ILE A 525 -23.33 25.03 8.66
CA ILE A 525 -22.33 26.09 8.81
C ILE A 525 -21.70 26.42 7.45
N ARG A 526 -21.45 27.69 7.16
CA ARG A 526 -20.90 28.14 5.87
C ARG A 526 -19.73 29.08 6.03
#